data_AF-A0A9E4CY27-F1
#
_entry.id   AF-A0A9E4CY27-F1
#
_cell.length_a   1.000
_cell.length_b   1.000
_cell.length_c   1.000
_cell.angle_alpha   90.00
_cell.angle_beta   90.00
_cell.angle_gamma   90.00
#
_symmetry.space_group_name_H-M   'P 1'
#
loop_
_entity.id
_entity.type
_entity.pdbx_description
1 polymer ?
#
loop_
_entity_poly.entity_id
_entity_poly.type
_entity_poly.pdbx_seq_one_letter_code
_entity_poly.pdbx_strand_id
1 'polypeptide(L)'
;MLLAASTQTNVGIVLLLLAFLIGLVYAFINIRRARPEVGSEIELAPNRRPYLSDEELEGRKLDRTLSLGLMGLVIIGVGLPLYWLQEPGRQENAVADAKRKFVHRGEAMYATTEEGGFNCAFCHGAEGVGAATPFTITDAEGRFVKEVVWKGPALDTVLLRFNRDEVRYILEYGRPFSPMPAWGAAGGGPLTTQNLQNLIDYLETIQITPAEAQKAAAEQLTEMMTRKDQDCVDTKVEQARIGLSAEDLEAFDPASVDTGSCPPMYKTEGEALFNMGYDDGFAGGAYSCGRCHTKGWSYGEKERDGGGAFGPPLTNVNRQFEGGAMGVTAMVNFVCTGTDQGARYGRTGMGTGRMPGLCIVPAIEAHTDSNEVSVTPRDAGTAEDGGMFTQAQVTAIVEYVRSLAR
;
A
#
# COMPACT_ATOMS: atom_id res chain seq x y z
N MET A 1 15.75 39.50 0.86
CA MET A 1 15.17 38.18 1.22
C MET A 1 15.84 37.12 0.33
N LEU A 2 16.92 36.51 0.82
CA LEU A 2 17.70 35.46 0.15
C LEU A 2 18.00 34.37 1.17
N LEU A 3 16.96 33.83 1.81
CA LEU A 3 17.08 32.76 2.79
C LEU A 3 16.03 31.70 2.48
N ALA A 4 16.40 30.79 1.57
CA ALA A 4 15.93 29.41 1.36
C ALA A 4 16.16 28.97 -0.11
N ALA A 5 17.28 29.36 -0.73
CA ALA A 5 17.64 28.85 -2.05
C ALA A 5 18.36 27.50 -1.86
N SER A 6 17.85 26.43 -2.49
CA SER A 6 18.53 25.13 -2.50
C SER A 6 19.94 25.26 -3.08
N THR A 7 20.85 24.33 -2.76
CA THR A 7 22.22 24.34 -3.30
C THR A 7 22.24 24.49 -4.82
N GLN A 8 21.29 23.86 -5.52
CA GLN A 8 21.14 24.00 -6.97
C GLN A 8 20.72 25.41 -7.41
N THR A 9 19.83 26.06 -6.66
CA THR A 9 19.38 27.44 -6.93
C THR A 9 20.54 28.43 -6.75
N ASN A 10 21.37 28.25 -5.71
CA ASN A 10 22.55 29.09 -5.49
C ASN A 10 23.58 28.94 -6.61
N VAL A 11 23.88 27.71 -7.03
CA VAL A 11 24.77 27.46 -8.18
C VAL A 11 24.22 28.10 -9.46
N GLY A 12 22.91 27.99 -9.70
CA GLY A 12 22.26 28.62 -10.86
C GLY A 12 22.37 30.15 -10.85
N ILE A 13 22.17 30.80 -9.71
CA ILE A 13 22.30 32.26 -9.58
C ILE A 13 23.74 32.72 -9.83
N VAL A 14 24.73 31.99 -9.28
CA VAL A 14 26.15 32.31 -9.51
C VAL A 14 26.52 32.22 -10.98
N LEU A 15 26.11 31.16 -11.67
CA LEU A 15 26.35 31.00 -13.11
C LEU A 15 25.67 32.08 -13.96
N LEU A 16 24.45 32.47 -13.60
CA LEU A 16 23.71 33.54 -14.28
C LEU A 16 24.39 34.90 -14.12
N LEU A 17 24.85 35.23 -12.90
CA LEU A 17 25.60 36.46 -12.65
C LEU A 17 26.92 36.47 -13.43
N LEU A 18 27.64 35.34 -13.49
CA LEU A 18 28.86 35.21 -14.26
C LEU A 18 28.61 35.42 -15.77
N ALA A 19 27.58 34.79 -16.32
CA ALA A 19 27.20 34.95 -17.72
C ALA A 19 26.80 36.39 -18.04
N PHE A 20 26.05 37.04 -17.16
CA PHE A 20 25.69 38.45 -17.31
C PHE A 20 26.91 39.36 -17.28
N LEU A 21 27.86 39.11 -16.39
CA LEU A 21 29.10 39.87 -16.27
C LEU A 21 30.00 39.68 -17.50
N ILE A 22 30.10 38.45 -18.03
CA ILE A 22 30.76 38.16 -19.31
C ILE A 22 30.07 38.93 -20.45
N GLY A 23 28.75 38.92 -20.50
CA GLY A 23 27.96 39.67 -21.48
C GLY A 23 28.20 41.17 -21.42
N LEU A 24 28.25 41.75 -20.22
CA LEU A 24 28.56 43.17 -20.00
C LEU A 24 29.99 43.51 -20.43
N VAL A 25 30.97 42.67 -20.09
CA VAL A 25 32.36 42.88 -20.50
C VAL A 25 32.50 42.77 -22.02
N TYR A 26 31.86 41.77 -22.63
CA TYR A 26 31.82 41.63 -24.09
C TYR A 26 31.18 42.84 -24.76
N ALA A 27 30.00 43.28 -24.30
CA ALA A 27 29.32 44.45 -24.80
C ALA A 27 30.17 45.71 -24.64
N PHE A 28 30.80 45.91 -23.48
CA PHE A 28 31.67 47.05 -23.21
C PHE A 28 32.89 47.07 -24.14
N ILE A 29 33.56 45.92 -24.34
CA ILE A 29 34.68 45.79 -25.27
C ILE A 29 34.23 46.06 -26.71
N ASN A 30 33.06 45.56 -27.11
CA ASN A 30 32.55 45.72 -28.46
C ASN A 30 32.13 47.17 -28.74
N ILE A 31 31.49 47.83 -27.77
CA ILE A 31 31.16 49.26 -27.82
C ILE A 31 32.44 50.11 -27.87
N ARG A 32 33.45 49.77 -27.07
CA ARG A 32 34.77 50.45 -27.08
C ARG A 32 35.53 50.25 -28.39
N ARG A 33 35.33 49.12 -29.09
CA ARG A 33 35.91 48.85 -30.42
C ARG A 33 35.10 49.45 -31.56
N ALA A 34 33.87 49.88 -31.32
CA ALA A 34 33.04 50.54 -32.31
C ALA A 34 33.46 52.01 -32.50
N ARG A 35 34.48 52.20 -33.35
CA ARG A 35 34.83 53.36 -34.24
C ARG A 35 36.31 53.78 -34.14
N PRO A 36 36.97 53.96 -35.30
CA PRO A 36 36.74 55.12 -36.18
C PRO A 36 36.06 54.79 -37.53
N GLU A 37 35.33 55.80 -38.04
CA GLU A 37 34.92 56.11 -39.44
C GLU A 37 34.20 55.05 -40.31
N VAL A 38 32.89 55.23 -40.48
CA VAL A 38 32.12 54.59 -41.57
C VAL A 38 32.46 55.32 -42.88
N GLY A 39 33.36 54.74 -43.70
CA GLY A 39 33.60 55.18 -45.07
C GLY A 39 35.04 55.26 -45.59
N SER A 40 36.08 54.86 -44.83
CA SER A 40 37.49 55.07 -45.25
C SER A 40 38.23 53.84 -45.78
N GLU A 41 37.55 52.73 -46.10
CA GLU A 41 38.22 51.54 -46.58
C GLU A 41 37.42 50.83 -47.67
N ILE A 42 37.82 51.06 -48.92
CA ILE A 42 37.70 50.03 -49.95
C ILE A 42 38.64 48.91 -49.51
N GLU A 43 38.24 48.14 -48.49
CA GLU A 43 38.95 46.93 -48.18
C GLU A 43 38.71 45.98 -49.36
N LEU A 44 39.78 45.42 -49.92
CA LEU A 44 39.67 44.33 -50.87
C LEU A 44 38.63 43.33 -50.35
N ALA A 45 37.74 42.88 -51.24
CA ALA A 45 36.77 41.83 -50.95
C ALA A 45 37.52 40.73 -50.16
N PRO A 46 36.96 40.19 -49.05
CA PRO A 46 37.72 39.32 -48.14
C PRO A 46 38.46 38.16 -48.81
N ASN A 47 38.02 37.71 -50.00
CA ASN A 47 38.70 36.68 -50.79
C ASN A 47 39.88 37.17 -51.67
N ARG A 48 40.10 38.49 -51.80
CA ARG A 48 41.18 39.12 -52.57
C ARG A 48 42.28 39.71 -51.68
N ARG A 49 42.08 39.76 -50.36
CA ARG A 49 43.17 40.11 -49.44
C ARG A 49 44.21 38.99 -49.49
N PRO A 50 45.52 39.30 -49.49
CA PRO A 50 46.55 38.28 -49.31
C PRO A 50 46.19 37.47 -48.08
N TYR A 51 46.21 36.14 -48.22
CA TYR A 51 46.00 35.27 -47.07
C TYR A 51 47.20 35.42 -46.11
N LEU A 52 47.07 34.87 -44.91
CA LEU A 52 48.14 34.89 -43.92
C LEU A 52 49.43 34.31 -44.53
N SER A 53 50.58 34.87 -44.15
CA SER A 53 51.87 34.34 -44.60
C SER A 53 52.10 32.94 -44.03
N ASP A 54 52.97 32.15 -44.67
CA ASP A 54 53.32 30.81 -44.18
C ASP A 54 53.77 30.82 -42.72
N GLU A 55 54.57 31.82 -42.32
CA GLU A 55 55.01 32.02 -40.92
C GLU A 55 53.83 32.22 -39.94
N GLU A 56 52.80 32.99 -40.34
CA GLU A 56 51.61 33.23 -39.53
C GLU A 56 50.66 32.02 -39.51
N LEU A 57 50.60 31.28 -40.62
CA LEU A 57 49.82 30.06 -40.76
C LEU A 57 50.39 28.96 -39.88
N GLU A 58 51.70 28.72 -39.95
CA GLU A 58 52.40 27.66 -39.23
C GLU A 58 52.72 28.01 -37.77
N GLY A 59 52.79 29.31 -37.44
CA GLY A 59 52.95 29.77 -36.06
C GLY A 59 51.60 30.09 -35.40
N ARG A 60 51.28 31.39 -35.31
CA ARG A 60 50.20 31.89 -34.46
C ARG A 60 48.83 31.27 -34.76
N LYS A 61 48.50 31.02 -36.03
CA LYS A 61 47.20 30.44 -36.38
C LYS A 61 47.13 28.95 -36.07
N LEU A 62 48.17 28.18 -36.42
CA LEU A 62 48.24 26.75 -36.12
C LEU A 62 48.23 26.52 -34.61
N ASP A 63 49.09 27.22 -33.86
CA ASP A 63 49.15 27.11 -32.39
C ASP A 63 47.81 27.41 -31.72
N ARG A 64 47.12 28.48 -32.18
CA ARG A 64 45.80 28.82 -31.65
C ARG A 64 44.77 27.73 -31.93
N THR A 65 44.78 27.16 -33.13
CA THR A 65 43.84 26.12 -33.54
C THR A 65 44.11 24.82 -32.79
N LEU A 66 45.38 24.43 -32.66
CA LEU A 66 45.80 23.26 -31.89
C LEU A 66 45.52 23.43 -30.39
N SER A 67 45.71 24.62 -29.84
CA SER A 67 45.39 24.92 -28.44
C SER A 67 43.88 24.76 -28.16
N LEU A 68 43.02 25.20 -29.09
CA LEU A 68 41.57 24.98 -28.98
C LEU A 68 41.22 23.49 -29.11
N GLY A 69 41.91 22.76 -30.00
CA GLY A 69 41.77 21.30 -30.12
C GLY A 69 42.18 20.57 -28.84
N LEU A 70 43.32 20.94 -28.25
CA LEU A 70 43.81 20.39 -26.99
C LEU A 70 42.85 20.69 -25.83
N MET A 71 42.32 21.91 -25.75
CA MET A 71 41.32 22.28 -24.76
C MET A 71 40.05 21.43 -24.90
N GLY A 72 39.57 21.21 -26.14
CA GLY A 72 38.46 20.31 -26.41
C GLY A 72 38.74 18.87 -25.98
N LEU A 73 39.95 18.38 -26.27
CA LEU A 73 40.40 17.04 -25.83
C LEU A 73 40.49 16.94 -24.30
N VAL A 74 40.94 17.97 -23.59
CA VAL A 74 40.96 17.98 -22.12
C VAL A 74 39.53 17.99 -21.56
N ILE A 75 38.63 18.80 -22.13
CA ILE A 75 37.22 18.84 -21.70
C ILE A 75 36.56 17.47 -21.86
N ILE A 76 36.74 16.82 -23.00
CA ILE A 76 36.13 15.50 -23.23
C ILE A 76 36.87 14.42 -22.42
N GLY A 77 38.20 14.41 -22.49
CA GLY A 77 39.06 13.39 -21.90
C GLY A 77 39.08 13.38 -20.37
N VAL A 78 38.88 14.53 -19.72
CA VAL A 78 38.78 14.64 -18.25
C VAL A 78 37.33 14.84 -17.81
N GLY A 79 36.58 15.69 -18.50
CA GLY A 79 35.21 16.01 -18.11
C GLY A 79 34.24 14.84 -18.26
N LEU A 80 34.37 14.01 -19.31
CA LEU A 80 33.47 12.86 -19.48
C LEU A 80 33.71 11.77 -18.42
N PRO A 81 34.95 11.38 -18.07
CA PRO A 81 35.18 10.48 -16.94
C PRO A 81 34.68 11.04 -15.60
N LEU A 82 34.86 12.33 -15.33
CA LEU A 82 34.35 12.96 -14.10
C LEU A 82 32.82 12.99 -14.05
N TYR A 83 32.15 13.28 -15.18
CA TYR A 83 30.70 13.20 -15.30
C TYR A 83 30.22 11.76 -15.04
N TRP A 84 30.90 10.77 -15.64
CA TRP A 84 30.56 9.36 -15.51
C TRP A 84 30.77 8.82 -14.09
N LEU A 85 31.77 9.31 -13.34
CA LEU A 85 31.95 8.97 -11.93
C LEU A 85 30.74 9.38 -11.06
N GLN A 86 30.01 10.43 -11.44
CA GLN A 86 28.81 10.90 -10.73
C GLN A 86 27.50 10.29 -11.25
N GLU A 87 27.57 9.51 -12.34
CA GLU A 87 26.41 8.90 -12.98
C GLU A 87 25.58 7.98 -12.05
N PRO A 88 26.17 7.16 -11.17
CA PRO A 88 25.40 6.33 -10.24
C PRO A 88 24.45 7.15 -9.36
N GLY A 89 24.94 8.23 -8.76
CA GLY A 89 24.11 9.11 -7.92
C GLY A 89 23.01 9.81 -8.73
N ARG A 90 23.25 10.13 -10.01
CA ARG A 90 22.21 10.69 -10.88
C ARG A 90 21.09 9.67 -11.15
N GLN A 91 21.45 8.41 -11.38
CA GLN A 91 20.49 7.33 -11.60
C GLN A 91 19.67 7.04 -10.34
N GLU A 92 20.30 6.95 -9.17
CA GLU A 92 19.60 6.76 -7.88
C GLU A 92 18.59 7.87 -7.61
N ASN A 93 18.99 9.14 -7.81
CA ASN A 93 18.08 10.28 -7.65
C ASN A 93 16.92 10.26 -8.65
N ALA A 94 17.16 9.83 -9.89
CA ALA A 94 16.09 9.69 -10.89
C ALA A 94 15.08 8.60 -10.51
N VAL A 95 15.55 7.47 -9.97
CA VAL A 95 14.68 6.39 -9.45
C VAL A 95 13.88 6.88 -8.25
N ALA A 96 14.51 7.55 -7.29
CA ALA A 96 13.84 8.11 -6.11
C ALA A 96 12.78 9.17 -6.50
N ASP A 97 13.10 10.03 -7.46
CA ASP A 97 12.18 11.04 -7.99
C ASP A 97 10.98 10.41 -8.71
N ALA A 98 11.21 9.36 -9.51
CA ALA A 98 10.16 8.58 -10.14
C ALA A 98 9.23 7.91 -9.10
N LYS A 99 9.81 7.23 -8.09
CA LYS A 99 9.02 6.60 -7.01
C LYS A 99 8.18 7.63 -6.27
N ARG A 100 8.77 8.78 -5.89
CA ARG A 100 8.05 9.88 -5.22
C ARG A 100 6.87 10.38 -6.05
N LYS A 101 7.06 10.56 -7.37
CA LYS A 101 5.98 10.99 -8.27
C LYS A 101 4.87 9.96 -8.40
N PHE A 102 5.19 8.67 -8.41
CA PHE A 102 4.18 7.61 -8.47
C PHE A 102 3.38 7.50 -7.19
N VAL A 103 4.05 7.53 -6.03
CA VAL A 103 3.39 7.58 -4.70
C VAL A 103 2.46 8.78 -4.60
N HIS A 104 2.93 10.00 -4.90
CA HIS A 104 2.11 11.21 -4.83
C HIS A 104 0.88 11.16 -5.78
N ARG A 105 1.03 10.56 -6.97
CA ARG A 105 -0.13 10.35 -7.87
C ARG A 105 -1.09 9.32 -7.28
N GLY A 106 -0.57 8.26 -6.66
CA GLY A 106 -1.36 7.26 -5.95
C GLY A 106 -2.17 7.87 -4.81
N GLU A 107 -1.51 8.65 -3.95
CA GLU A 107 -2.12 9.37 -2.83
C GLU A 107 -3.26 10.29 -3.31
N ALA A 108 -3.00 11.13 -4.31
CA ALA A 108 -4.03 12.01 -4.88
C ALA A 108 -5.23 11.24 -5.45
N MET A 109 -5.00 10.04 -6.02
CA MET A 109 -6.10 9.17 -6.47
C MET A 109 -6.81 8.47 -5.32
N TYR A 110 -6.10 8.17 -4.23
CA TYR A 110 -6.66 7.51 -3.06
C TYR A 110 -7.62 8.42 -2.27
N ALA A 111 -7.35 9.72 -2.29
CA ALA A 111 -8.12 10.74 -1.59
C ALA A 111 -9.63 10.71 -1.87
N THR A 112 -10.39 11.42 -1.03
CA THR A 112 -11.83 11.56 -1.19
C THR A 112 -12.17 12.28 -2.49
N THR A 113 -13.42 12.13 -2.95
CA THR A 113 -13.90 12.89 -4.12
C THR A 113 -13.92 14.39 -3.89
N GLU A 114 -14.04 14.84 -2.64
CA GLU A 114 -13.92 16.26 -2.25
C GLU A 114 -12.52 16.82 -2.57
N GLU A 115 -11.48 16.01 -2.38
CA GLU A 115 -10.09 16.35 -2.70
C GLU A 115 -9.71 16.05 -4.16
N GLY A 116 -10.68 15.60 -4.99
CA GLY A 116 -10.47 15.27 -6.39
C GLY A 116 -9.94 13.86 -6.65
N GLY A 117 -9.96 12.99 -5.64
CA GLY A 117 -9.58 11.57 -5.76
C GLY A 117 -10.73 10.65 -6.15
N PHE A 118 -10.48 9.33 -6.11
CA PHE A 118 -11.42 8.26 -6.47
C PHE A 118 -12.21 7.72 -5.27
N ASN A 119 -12.24 8.45 -4.15
CA ASN A 119 -13.01 8.11 -2.95
C ASN A 119 -12.57 6.85 -2.20
N CYS A 120 -11.33 6.36 -2.40
CA CYS A 120 -10.84 5.20 -1.66
C CYS A 120 -10.78 5.48 -0.15
N ALA A 121 -10.28 6.67 0.22
CA ALA A 121 -10.17 7.15 1.60
C ALA A 121 -11.50 7.28 2.33
N PHE A 122 -12.62 7.49 1.62
CA PHE A 122 -13.94 7.53 2.24
C PHE A 122 -14.30 6.18 2.87
N CYS A 123 -14.06 5.08 2.15
CA CYS A 123 -14.34 3.74 2.63
C CYS A 123 -13.20 3.16 3.49
N HIS A 124 -11.95 3.52 3.20
CA HIS A 124 -10.77 2.89 3.80
C HIS A 124 -10.03 3.77 4.81
N GLY A 125 -10.51 4.99 5.09
CA GLY A 125 -9.86 5.98 5.95
C GLY A 125 -8.73 6.72 5.21
N ALA A 126 -8.40 7.94 5.64
CA ALA A 126 -7.38 8.77 4.97
C ALA A 126 -5.99 8.12 4.96
N GLU A 127 -5.61 7.45 6.05
CA GLU A 127 -4.34 6.72 6.19
C GLU A 127 -4.50 5.21 5.95
N GLY A 128 -5.62 4.76 5.38
CA GLY A 128 -5.88 3.34 5.19
C GLY A 128 -6.19 2.56 6.47
N VAL A 129 -6.61 3.21 7.55
CA VAL A 129 -6.91 2.56 8.84
C VAL A 129 -8.31 1.92 8.91
N GLY A 130 -9.09 2.02 7.83
CA GLY A 130 -10.47 1.56 7.74
C GLY A 130 -11.47 2.68 8.07
N ALA A 131 -12.70 2.53 7.61
CA ALA A 131 -13.80 3.44 7.91
C ALA A 131 -15.16 2.72 7.91
N ALA A 132 -16.18 3.37 8.46
CA ALA A 132 -17.55 2.90 8.44
C ALA A 132 -18.39 3.88 7.60
N THR A 133 -19.00 3.39 6.52
CA THR A 133 -19.67 4.24 5.53
C THR A 133 -21.08 3.74 5.20
N PRO A 134 -22.05 4.63 4.93
CA PRO A 134 -23.38 4.21 4.48
C PRO A 134 -23.32 3.45 3.16
N PHE A 135 -24.10 2.38 3.05
CA PHE A 135 -24.25 1.60 1.83
C PHE A 135 -25.67 1.05 1.66
N THR A 136 -26.14 1.05 0.43
CA THR A 136 -27.46 0.49 0.07
C THR A 136 -27.31 -0.96 -0.37
N ILE A 137 -27.94 -1.88 0.36
CA ILE A 137 -28.05 -3.27 -0.04
C ILE A 137 -29.21 -3.41 -1.04
N THR A 138 -28.93 -4.07 -2.16
CA THR A 138 -29.93 -4.45 -3.17
C THR A 138 -30.10 -5.96 -3.26
N ASP A 139 -31.23 -6.41 -3.77
CA ASP A 139 -31.45 -7.82 -4.11
C ASP A 139 -30.81 -8.20 -5.46
N ALA A 140 -31.02 -9.45 -5.90
CA ALA A 140 -30.45 -9.99 -7.14
C ALA A 140 -30.98 -9.27 -8.39
N GLU A 141 -32.14 -8.61 -8.31
CA GLU A 141 -32.72 -7.81 -9.39
C GLU A 141 -32.33 -6.32 -9.29
N GLY A 142 -31.47 -5.95 -8.33
CA GLY A 142 -31.03 -4.57 -8.11
C GLY A 142 -32.05 -3.70 -7.40
N ARG A 143 -33.10 -4.27 -6.80
CA ARG A 143 -34.11 -3.52 -6.04
C ARG A 143 -33.58 -3.21 -4.65
N PHE A 144 -33.93 -2.04 -4.13
CA PHE A 144 -33.60 -1.61 -2.78
C PHE A 144 -34.11 -2.62 -1.74
N VAL A 145 -33.23 -3.02 -0.83
CA VAL A 145 -33.59 -3.83 0.36
C VAL A 145 -33.55 -2.95 1.60
N LYS A 146 -32.39 -2.32 1.85
CA LYS A 146 -32.16 -1.43 3.01
C LYS A 146 -30.86 -0.66 2.90
N GLU A 147 -30.69 0.32 3.76
CA GLU A 147 -29.40 0.98 4.01
C GLU A 147 -28.73 0.39 5.25
N VAL A 148 -27.40 0.27 5.21
CA VAL A 148 -26.57 -0.22 6.29
C VAL A 148 -25.32 0.64 6.44
N VAL A 149 -24.64 0.51 7.57
CA VAL A 149 -23.28 1.05 7.72
C VAL A 149 -22.28 -0.07 7.43
N TRP A 150 -21.57 0.04 6.31
CA TRP A 150 -20.57 -0.91 5.86
C TRP A 150 -19.18 -0.60 6.43
N LYS A 151 -18.54 -1.62 6.99
CA LYS A 151 -17.15 -1.58 7.48
C LYS A 151 -16.17 -1.79 6.33
N GLY A 152 -15.55 -0.69 5.89
CA GLY A 152 -14.43 -0.72 4.97
C GLY A 152 -13.15 -1.10 5.72
N PRO A 153 -12.47 -2.19 5.31
CA PRO A 153 -11.34 -2.72 6.05
C PRO A 153 -10.13 -1.81 5.93
N ALA A 154 -9.27 -1.84 6.95
CA ALA A 154 -7.97 -1.23 6.89
C ALA A 154 -7.12 -1.81 5.74
N LEU A 155 -6.44 -0.92 5.03
CA LEU A 155 -5.52 -1.19 3.93
C LEU A 155 -4.05 -1.04 4.32
N ASP A 156 -3.74 -0.44 5.46
CA ASP A 156 -2.41 -0.40 6.10
C ASP A 156 -1.82 -1.80 6.40
N THR A 157 -2.61 -2.86 6.26
CA THR A 157 -2.21 -4.27 6.43
C THR A 157 -2.47 -5.11 5.17
N VAL A 158 -2.86 -4.50 4.05
CA VAL A 158 -3.27 -5.23 2.84
C VAL A 158 -2.13 -6.03 2.23
N LEU A 159 -0.91 -5.48 2.22
CA LEU A 159 0.27 -6.14 1.64
C LEU A 159 0.92 -7.16 2.57
N LEU A 160 0.46 -7.25 3.82
CA LEU A 160 0.80 -8.35 4.73
C LEU A 160 0.01 -9.63 4.42
N ARG A 161 -0.98 -9.54 3.51
CA ARG A 161 -1.93 -10.61 3.18
C ARG A 161 -2.00 -10.94 1.71
N PHE A 162 -1.89 -9.90 0.90
CA PHE A 162 -1.98 -9.95 -0.54
C PHE A 162 -0.68 -9.47 -1.15
N ASN A 163 -0.21 -10.13 -2.20
CA ASN A 163 0.85 -9.57 -3.01
C ASN A 163 0.29 -8.44 -3.91
N ARG A 164 1.19 -7.68 -4.54
CA ARG A 164 0.84 -6.53 -5.38
C ARG A 164 -0.09 -6.91 -6.55
N ASP A 165 0.05 -8.09 -7.12
CA ASP A 165 -0.78 -8.54 -8.24
C ASP A 165 -2.19 -8.93 -7.79
N GLU A 166 -2.34 -9.48 -6.60
CA GLU A 166 -3.65 -9.73 -5.99
C GLU A 166 -4.36 -8.43 -5.64
N VAL A 167 -3.66 -7.46 -5.07
CA VAL A 167 -4.21 -6.12 -4.83
C VAL A 167 -4.62 -5.48 -6.16
N ARG A 168 -3.79 -5.59 -7.20
CA ARG A 168 -4.14 -5.15 -8.55
C ARG A 168 -5.41 -5.82 -9.05
N TYR A 169 -5.54 -7.13 -8.90
CA TYR A 169 -6.76 -7.85 -9.31
C TYR A 169 -8.01 -7.33 -8.59
N ILE A 170 -7.90 -7.08 -7.28
CA ILE A 170 -9.01 -6.52 -6.49
C ILE A 170 -9.37 -5.12 -6.96
N LEU A 171 -8.39 -4.25 -7.25
CA LEU A 171 -8.65 -2.91 -7.78
C LEU A 171 -9.20 -2.97 -9.20
N GLU A 172 -8.72 -3.88 -10.03
CA GLU A 172 -9.13 -4.00 -11.43
C GLU A 172 -10.60 -4.43 -11.52
N TYR A 173 -11.01 -5.46 -10.78
CA TYR A 173 -12.34 -6.08 -10.91
C TYR A 173 -13.30 -5.81 -9.75
N GLY A 174 -12.84 -5.14 -8.69
CA GLY A 174 -13.64 -4.87 -7.51
C GLY A 174 -14.03 -6.14 -6.75
N ARG A 175 -15.04 -5.99 -5.88
CA ARG A 175 -15.65 -7.06 -5.09
C ARG A 175 -17.18 -6.94 -5.17
N PRO A 176 -17.84 -7.65 -6.12
CA PRO A 176 -19.25 -7.42 -6.48
C PRO A 176 -20.30 -7.55 -5.37
N PHE A 177 -19.98 -8.22 -4.25
CA PHE A 177 -20.87 -8.38 -3.09
C PHE A 177 -20.75 -7.24 -2.07
N SER A 178 -19.89 -6.26 -2.34
CA SER A 178 -19.49 -5.21 -1.41
C SER A 178 -19.55 -3.84 -2.10
N PRO A 179 -19.43 -2.74 -1.35
CA PRO A 179 -19.39 -1.40 -1.91
C PRO A 179 -18.15 -1.09 -2.76
N MET A 180 -17.24 -2.05 -2.96
CA MET A 180 -16.00 -1.87 -3.71
C MET A 180 -16.21 -2.22 -5.19
N PRO A 181 -16.42 -1.23 -6.08
CA PRO A 181 -16.60 -1.47 -7.51
C PRO A 181 -15.27 -1.84 -8.18
N ALA A 182 -15.33 -2.21 -9.46
CA ALA A 182 -14.17 -2.25 -10.32
C ALA A 182 -13.64 -0.83 -10.56
N TRP A 183 -12.35 -0.61 -10.32
CA TRP A 183 -11.68 0.65 -10.60
C TRP A 183 -10.83 0.59 -11.87
N GLY A 184 -10.28 -0.58 -12.19
CA GLY A 184 -9.47 -0.75 -13.40
C GLY A 184 -10.29 -0.87 -14.68
N ALA A 185 -9.73 -0.37 -15.78
CA ALA A 185 -10.35 -0.35 -17.08
C ALA A 185 -10.77 -1.73 -17.60
N ALA A 186 -10.01 -2.79 -17.28
CA ALA A 186 -10.37 -4.15 -17.70
C ALA A 186 -11.59 -4.70 -16.95
N GLY A 187 -11.84 -4.24 -15.71
CA GLY A 187 -13.07 -4.52 -14.97
C GLY A 187 -14.21 -3.53 -15.25
N GLY A 188 -14.01 -2.55 -16.14
CA GLY A 188 -15.00 -1.53 -16.49
C GLY A 188 -14.91 -0.25 -15.66
N GLY A 189 -13.89 -0.09 -14.83
CA GLY A 189 -13.62 1.13 -14.06
C GLY A 189 -12.83 2.20 -14.84
N PRO A 190 -12.60 3.39 -14.24
CA PRO A 190 -11.99 4.54 -14.92
C PRO A 190 -10.45 4.52 -14.95
N LEU A 191 -9.78 3.63 -14.22
CA LEU A 191 -8.34 3.69 -13.98
C LEU A 191 -7.55 2.83 -14.99
N THR A 192 -6.46 3.40 -15.49
CA THR A 192 -5.49 2.64 -16.30
C THR A 192 -4.62 1.73 -15.44
N THR A 193 -3.94 0.76 -16.06
CA THR A 193 -2.96 -0.11 -15.38
C THR A 193 -1.87 0.69 -14.65
N GLN A 194 -1.44 1.83 -15.21
CA GLN A 194 -0.47 2.73 -14.56
C GLN A 194 -1.07 3.45 -13.35
N ASN A 195 -2.35 3.84 -13.42
CA ASN A 195 -3.03 4.44 -12.29
C ASN A 195 -3.13 3.44 -11.12
N LEU A 196 -3.49 2.19 -11.41
CA LEU A 196 -3.51 1.14 -10.40
C LEU A 196 -2.13 0.88 -9.81
N GLN A 197 -1.07 0.90 -10.64
CA GLN A 197 0.31 0.79 -10.15
C GLN A 197 0.64 1.91 -9.17
N ASN A 198 0.32 3.17 -9.49
CA ASN A 198 0.57 4.30 -8.60
C ASN A 198 -0.22 4.17 -7.29
N LEU A 199 -1.47 3.71 -7.33
CA LEU A 199 -2.27 3.43 -6.14
C LEU A 199 -1.59 2.37 -5.25
N ILE A 200 -1.14 1.27 -5.82
CA ILE A 200 -0.43 0.22 -5.06
C ILE A 200 0.90 0.74 -4.50
N ASP A 201 1.61 1.59 -5.25
CA ASP A 201 2.84 2.24 -4.77
C ASP A 201 2.56 3.14 -3.56
N TYR A 202 1.42 3.85 -3.53
CA TYR A 202 0.98 4.58 -2.35
C TYR A 202 0.58 3.65 -1.19
N LEU A 203 -0.17 2.58 -1.47
CA LEU A 203 -0.56 1.60 -0.44
C LEU A 203 0.66 0.98 0.26
N GLU A 204 1.76 0.76 -0.47
CA GLU A 204 3.03 0.30 0.09
C GLU A 204 3.61 1.28 1.13
N THR A 205 3.39 2.59 0.97
CA THR A 205 3.92 3.61 1.89
C THR A 205 3.16 3.74 3.21
N ILE A 206 1.90 3.29 3.24
CA ILE A 206 1.06 3.33 4.45
C ILE A 206 1.02 1.99 5.19
N GLN A 207 1.78 0.99 4.74
CA GLN A 207 1.78 -0.31 5.41
C GLN A 207 2.43 -0.22 6.79
N ILE A 208 1.78 -0.84 7.79
CA ILE A 208 2.43 -1.17 9.05
C ILE A 208 3.27 -2.44 8.90
N THR A 209 4.24 -2.60 9.80
CA THR A 209 5.10 -3.78 9.82
C THR A 209 4.35 -5.03 10.30
N PRO A 210 4.82 -6.24 9.93
CA PRO A 210 4.45 -7.50 10.57
C PRO A 210 4.29 -7.45 12.09
N ALA A 211 5.32 -6.92 12.76
CA ALA A 211 5.38 -6.88 14.22
C ALA A 211 4.32 -5.95 14.82
N GLU A 212 4.08 -4.79 14.19
CA GLU A 212 3.01 -3.88 14.58
C GLU A 212 1.63 -4.51 14.37
N ALA A 213 1.43 -5.21 13.25
CA ALA A 213 0.16 -5.86 12.96
C ALA A 213 -0.16 -7.00 13.95
N GLN A 214 0.83 -7.82 14.29
CA GLN A 214 0.69 -8.90 15.26
C GLN A 214 0.48 -8.36 16.68
N LYS A 215 1.18 -7.29 17.04
CA LYS A 215 0.99 -6.59 18.32
C LYS A 215 -0.43 -6.05 18.44
N ALA A 216 -0.93 -5.35 17.41
CA ALA A 216 -2.29 -4.83 17.38
C ALA A 216 -3.32 -5.96 17.52
N ALA A 217 -3.13 -7.09 16.82
CA ALA A 217 -3.98 -8.27 16.96
C ALA A 217 -3.96 -8.87 18.39
N ALA A 218 -2.80 -8.90 19.05
CA ALA A 218 -2.66 -9.45 20.40
C ALA A 218 -3.30 -8.54 21.47
N GLU A 219 -3.12 -7.22 21.35
CA GLU A 219 -3.76 -6.23 22.22
C GLU A 219 -5.28 -6.28 22.07
N GLN A 220 -5.77 -6.30 20.82
CA GLN A 220 -7.19 -6.42 20.53
C GLN A 220 -7.78 -7.74 21.04
N LEU A 221 -7.08 -8.87 20.85
CA LEU A 221 -7.52 -10.17 21.37
C LEU A 221 -7.65 -10.12 22.90
N THR A 222 -6.68 -9.52 23.58
CA THR A 222 -6.72 -9.36 25.05
C THR A 222 -7.96 -8.58 25.47
N GLU A 223 -8.24 -7.46 24.81
CA GLU A 223 -9.45 -6.68 25.08
C GLU A 223 -10.73 -7.51 24.85
N MET A 224 -10.85 -8.15 23.69
CA MET A 224 -12.02 -8.97 23.34
C MET A 224 -12.28 -10.11 24.34
N MET A 225 -11.23 -10.76 24.86
CA MET A 225 -11.37 -11.83 25.84
C MET A 225 -11.79 -11.33 27.23
N THR A 226 -11.59 -10.04 27.54
CA THR A 226 -12.08 -9.43 28.79
C THR A 226 -13.52 -8.93 28.68
N ARG A 227 -14.01 -8.66 27.46
CA ARG A 227 -15.36 -8.14 27.24
C ARG A 227 -16.42 -9.15 27.66
N LYS A 228 -17.47 -8.60 28.26
CA LYS A 228 -18.65 -9.34 28.69
C LYS A 228 -19.69 -9.36 27.60
N ASP A 229 -20.52 -10.39 27.60
CA ASP A 229 -21.69 -10.51 26.73
C ASP A 229 -22.56 -9.26 26.83
N GLN A 230 -22.72 -8.56 25.71
CA GLN A 230 -23.34 -7.23 25.69
C GLN A 230 -24.83 -7.31 26.06
N ASP A 231 -25.54 -8.34 25.59
CA ASP A 231 -26.95 -8.54 25.92
C ASP A 231 -27.16 -8.73 27.44
N CYS A 232 -26.28 -9.48 28.10
CA CYS A 232 -26.26 -9.60 29.56
C CYS A 232 -25.97 -8.27 30.26
N VAL A 233 -24.99 -7.51 29.77
CA VAL A 233 -24.63 -6.19 30.31
C VAL A 233 -25.82 -5.24 30.19
N ASP A 234 -26.40 -5.11 29.00
CA ASP A 234 -27.54 -4.24 28.72
C ASP A 234 -28.75 -4.60 29.57
N THR A 235 -29.02 -5.90 29.72
CA THR A 235 -30.10 -6.39 30.59
C THR A 235 -29.88 -5.97 32.05
N LYS A 236 -28.65 -6.08 32.55
CA LYS A 236 -28.33 -5.66 33.93
C LYS A 236 -28.40 -4.15 34.10
N VAL A 237 -27.91 -3.40 33.12
CA VAL A 237 -27.98 -1.94 33.12
C VAL A 237 -29.44 -1.50 33.16
N GLU A 238 -30.29 -2.08 32.33
CA GLU A 238 -31.72 -1.76 32.34
C GLU A 238 -32.38 -2.17 33.66
N GLN A 239 -32.05 -3.33 34.22
CA GLN A 239 -32.53 -3.74 35.54
C GLN A 239 -32.12 -2.77 36.66
N ALA A 240 -30.90 -2.22 36.60
CA ALA A 240 -30.41 -1.24 37.57
C ALA A 240 -31.13 0.11 37.46
N ARG A 241 -31.74 0.42 36.31
CA ARG A 241 -32.55 1.62 36.10
C ARG A 241 -33.98 1.49 36.62
N ILE A 242 -34.49 0.26 36.75
CA ILE A 242 -35.85 0.01 37.23
C ILE A 242 -35.99 0.49 38.68
N GLY A 243 -36.94 1.40 38.90
CA GLY A 243 -37.27 1.91 40.23
C GLY A 243 -36.45 3.14 40.67
N LEU A 244 -35.54 3.64 39.83
CA LEU A 244 -34.87 4.92 40.06
C LEU A 244 -35.84 6.09 39.86
N SER A 245 -35.65 7.16 40.64
CA SER A 245 -36.36 8.42 40.44
C SER A 245 -35.86 9.14 39.17
N ALA A 246 -36.57 10.17 38.71
CA ALA A 246 -36.13 10.94 37.55
C ALA A 246 -34.75 11.61 37.78
N GLU A 247 -34.50 12.11 38.99
CA GLU A 247 -33.20 12.70 39.36
C GLU A 247 -32.10 11.63 39.41
N ASP A 248 -32.40 10.44 39.92
CA ASP A 248 -31.43 9.34 39.98
C ASP A 248 -31.12 8.74 38.59
N LEU A 249 -32.09 8.75 37.67
CA LEU A 249 -31.87 8.34 36.28
C LEU A 249 -30.97 9.31 35.52
N GLU A 250 -31.05 10.61 35.80
CA GLU A 250 -30.13 11.61 35.24
C GLU A 250 -28.71 11.45 35.80
N ALA A 251 -28.58 11.01 37.05
CA ALA A 251 -27.29 10.75 37.69
C ALA A 251 -26.78 9.30 37.49
N PHE A 252 -27.54 8.44 36.82
CA PHE A 252 -27.20 7.02 36.68
C PHE A 252 -26.01 6.82 35.74
N ASP A 253 -24.97 6.16 36.25
CA ASP A 253 -23.81 5.73 35.48
C ASP A 253 -23.92 4.23 35.13
N PRO A 254 -24.14 3.86 33.85
CA PRO A 254 -24.16 2.46 33.41
C PRO A 254 -22.88 1.70 33.73
N ALA A 255 -21.72 2.37 33.82
CA ALA A 255 -20.45 1.72 34.13
C ALA A 255 -20.33 1.28 35.60
N SER A 256 -21.20 1.81 36.47
CA SER A 256 -21.25 1.41 37.89
C SER A 256 -21.95 0.08 38.14
N VAL A 257 -22.64 -0.47 37.13
CA VAL A 257 -23.40 -1.71 37.24
C VAL A 257 -22.45 -2.92 37.32
N ASP A 258 -22.66 -3.80 38.30
CA ASP A 258 -21.89 -5.04 38.43
C ASP A 258 -22.21 -6.04 37.31
N THR A 259 -21.30 -6.11 36.35
CA THR A 259 -21.32 -7.02 35.20
C THR A 259 -20.43 -8.25 35.41
N GLY A 260 -19.86 -8.46 36.61
CA GLY A 260 -18.94 -9.56 36.90
C GLY A 260 -19.55 -10.95 36.66
N SER A 261 -20.86 -11.07 36.86
CA SER A 261 -21.61 -12.31 36.61
C SER A 261 -21.96 -12.55 35.13
N CYS A 262 -21.70 -11.59 34.23
CA CYS A 262 -21.93 -11.80 32.81
C CYS A 262 -20.88 -12.74 32.22
N PRO A 263 -21.28 -13.66 31.32
CA PRO A 263 -20.34 -14.51 30.61
C PRO A 263 -19.43 -13.66 29.72
N PRO A 264 -18.24 -14.17 29.35
CA PRO A 264 -17.43 -13.53 28.33
C PRO A 264 -18.19 -13.49 27.00
N MET A 265 -17.99 -12.43 26.23
CA MET A 265 -18.58 -12.26 24.91
C MET A 265 -18.14 -13.37 23.94
N TYR A 266 -16.86 -13.75 24.04
CA TYR A 266 -16.23 -14.78 23.22
C TYR A 266 -15.84 -15.99 24.07
N LYS A 267 -16.13 -17.20 23.59
CA LYS A 267 -15.86 -18.44 24.35
C LYS A 267 -14.42 -18.91 24.23
N THR A 268 -13.80 -18.63 23.10
CA THR A 268 -12.41 -19.02 22.80
C THR A 268 -11.69 -17.90 22.06
N GLU A 269 -10.37 -17.89 22.15
CA GLU A 269 -9.53 -16.98 21.37
C GLU A 269 -9.80 -17.11 19.87
N GLY A 270 -10.01 -18.34 19.38
CA GLY A 270 -10.33 -18.59 17.98
C GLY A 270 -11.64 -17.94 17.52
N GLU A 271 -12.66 -17.92 18.39
CA GLU A 271 -13.94 -17.24 18.11
C GLU A 271 -13.77 -15.72 18.05
N ALA A 272 -13.00 -15.16 18.99
CA ALA A 272 -12.67 -13.74 19.03
C ALA A 272 -11.88 -13.32 17.79
N LEU A 273 -10.79 -14.03 17.46
CA LEU A 273 -9.97 -13.78 16.28
C LEU A 273 -10.79 -13.91 14.98
N PHE A 274 -11.66 -14.92 14.88
CA PHE A 274 -12.54 -15.10 13.72
C PHE A 274 -13.46 -13.88 13.49
N ASN A 275 -13.90 -13.23 14.57
CA ASN A 275 -14.81 -12.08 14.55
C ASN A 275 -14.14 -10.74 14.90
N MET A 276 -12.81 -10.64 14.85
CA MET A 276 -12.08 -9.45 15.28
C MET A 276 -12.52 -8.19 14.52
N GLY A 277 -13.00 -7.17 15.25
CA GLY A 277 -13.54 -5.95 14.65
C GLY A 277 -15.06 -5.98 14.37
N TYR A 278 -15.76 -7.06 14.75
CA TYR A 278 -17.21 -7.13 14.54
C TYR A 278 -17.94 -6.13 15.44
N ASP A 279 -17.66 -6.11 16.74
CA ASP A 279 -18.43 -5.31 17.70
C ASP A 279 -17.91 -3.88 17.89
N ASP A 280 -16.60 -3.66 17.71
CA ASP A 280 -15.94 -2.36 17.93
C ASP A 280 -15.40 -1.70 16.66
N GLY A 281 -15.47 -2.38 15.52
CA GLY A 281 -14.93 -1.86 14.26
C GLY A 281 -13.41 -1.85 14.16
N PHE A 282 -12.69 -2.56 15.04
CA PHE A 282 -11.21 -2.67 14.98
C PHE A 282 -10.72 -2.96 13.54
N ALA A 283 -9.88 -2.06 13.03
CA ALA A 283 -9.31 -2.10 11.67
C ALA A 283 -10.34 -2.32 10.54
N GLY A 284 -11.60 -1.91 10.74
CA GLY A 284 -12.70 -2.18 9.80
C GLY A 284 -12.92 -3.68 9.52
N GLY A 285 -12.48 -4.56 10.42
CA GLY A 285 -12.52 -6.01 10.25
C GLY A 285 -11.45 -6.58 9.32
N ALA A 286 -10.36 -5.86 9.06
CA ALA A 286 -9.26 -6.34 8.23
C ALA A 286 -8.67 -7.68 8.72
N TYR A 287 -8.73 -7.93 10.03
CA TYR A 287 -8.23 -9.14 10.70
C TYR A 287 -9.26 -10.28 10.76
N SER A 288 -10.54 -10.02 10.47
CA SER A 288 -11.61 -11.02 10.65
C SER A 288 -11.75 -11.98 9.48
N CYS A 289 -11.84 -13.27 9.80
CA CYS A 289 -12.24 -14.31 8.86
C CYS A 289 -13.74 -14.23 8.52
N GLY A 290 -14.57 -13.86 9.51
CA GLY A 290 -16.02 -13.69 9.37
C GLY A 290 -16.41 -12.71 8.28
N ARG A 291 -15.58 -11.68 8.01
CA ARG A 291 -15.80 -10.73 6.91
C ARG A 291 -15.99 -11.40 5.55
N CYS A 292 -15.29 -12.50 5.30
CA CYS A 292 -15.40 -13.28 4.07
C CYS A 292 -16.34 -14.48 4.23
N HIS A 293 -16.31 -15.14 5.40
CA HIS A 293 -16.94 -16.44 5.62
C HIS A 293 -18.26 -16.40 6.40
N THR A 294 -18.77 -15.21 6.73
CA THR A 294 -20.04 -15.01 7.41
C THR A 294 -20.85 -13.93 6.70
N LYS A 295 -22.03 -14.28 6.22
CA LYS A 295 -22.95 -13.33 5.60
C LYS A 295 -23.38 -12.27 6.62
N GLY A 296 -23.45 -11.02 6.20
CA GLY A 296 -23.86 -9.91 7.06
C GLY A 296 -22.80 -9.33 8.00
N TRP A 297 -21.60 -9.94 8.04
CA TRP A 297 -20.55 -9.54 8.97
C TRP A 297 -20.12 -8.08 8.81
N SER A 298 -19.94 -7.62 7.56
CA SER A 298 -19.41 -6.29 7.26
C SER A 298 -20.34 -5.13 7.64
N TYR A 299 -21.57 -5.40 8.07
CA TYR A 299 -22.55 -4.37 8.40
C TYR A 299 -23.34 -4.65 9.70
N GLY A 300 -22.77 -5.44 10.61
CA GLY A 300 -23.32 -5.61 11.96
C GLY A 300 -24.55 -6.52 12.05
N GLU A 301 -24.80 -7.32 11.02
CA GLU A 301 -25.92 -8.28 11.01
C GLU A 301 -25.42 -9.67 10.62
N LYS A 302 -24.32 -10.10 11.26
CA LYS A 302 -23.73 -11.38 10.90
C LYS A 302 -24.72 -12.52 11.15
N GLU A 303 -24.85 -13.39 10.17
CA GLU A 303 -25.50 -14.69 10.33
C GLU A 303 -24.57 -15.61 11.16
N ARG A 304 -24.88 -16.91 11.19
CA ARG A 304 -24.05 -17.90 11.89
C ARG A 304 -22.62 -17.92 11.32
N ASP A 305 -21.64 -17.93 12.21
CA ASP A 305 -20.23 -18.00 11.85
C ASP A 305 -19.93 -19.19 10.93
N GLY A 306 -19.17 -18.91 9.86
CA GLY A 306 -18.77 -19.91 8.88
C GLY A 306 -19.90 -20.33 7.92
N GLY A 307 -21.03 -19.63 7.89
CA GLY A 307 -22.15 -19.89 6.97
C GLY A 307 -21.84 -19.65 5.49
N GLY A 308 -20.73 -18.96 5.19
CA GLY A 308 -20.32 -18.57 3.84
C GLY A 308 -20.92 -17.24 3.41
N ALA A 309 -20.19 -16.53 2.54
CA ALA A 309 -20.64 -15.31 1.88
C ALA A 309 -19.81 -15.10 0.61
N PHE A 310 -18.73 -14.32 0.71
CA PHE A 310 -17.74 -14.20 -0.35
C PHE A 310 -16.82 -15.43 -0.40
N GLY A 311 -16.36 -15.85 0.77
CA GLY A 311 -15.68 -17.12 0.96
C GLY A 311 -16.69 -18.28 1.07
N PRO A 312 -16.26 -19.51 0.78
CA PRO A 312 -17.11 -20.69 0.92
C PRO A 312 -17.56 -20.89 2.39
N PRO A 313 -18.67 -21.62 2.61
CA PRO A 313 -19.02 -22.06 3.96
C PRO A 313 -17.89 -22.90 4.56
N LEU A 314 -17.67 -22.75 5.86
CA LEU A 314 -16.62 -23.43 6.61
C LEU A 314 -17.14 -24.67 7.35
N THR A 315 -18.42 -25.00 7.19
CA THR A 315 -19.06 -26.12 7.90
C THR A 315 -18.57 -27.51 7.44
N ASN A 316 -17.84 -27.60 6.32
CA ASN A 316 -17.32 -28.85 5.78
C ASN A 316 -15.78 -28.97 5.87
N VAL A 317 -15.08 -28.08 6.59
CA VAL A 317 -13.61 -28.07 6.61
C VAL A 317 -12.99 -29.38 7.11
N ASN A 318 -13.67 -30.12 8.00
CA ASN A 318 -13.15 -31.39 8.52
C ASN A 318 -13.10 -32.50 7.45
N ARG A 319 -13.91 -32.40 6.39
CA ARG A 319 -13.85 -33.29 5.21
C ARG A 319 -12.78 -32.83 4.21
N GLN A 320 -12.45 -31.55 4.24
CA GLN A 320 -11.42 -30.96 3.37
C GLN A 320 -10.01 -31.18 3.94
N PHE A 321 -9.86 -31.05 5.25
CA PHE A 321 -8.61 -31.21 6.00
C PHE A 321 -8.77 -32.33 7.04
N GLU A 322 -8.64 -33.57 6.59
CA GLU A 322 -8.83 -34.78 7.38
C GLU A 322 -7.63 -35.06 8.31
N GLY A 323 -7.80 -35.93 9.31
CA GLY A 323 -6.66 -36.48 10.07
C GLY A 323 -6.37 -35.85 11.44
N GLY A 324 -7.37 -35.35 12.17
CA GLY A 324 -7.19 -34.83 13.53
C GLY A 324 -6.11 -33.75 13.58
N ALA A 325 -5.01 -34.00 14.30
CA ALA A 325 -3.86 -33.11 14.39
C ALA A 325 -3.22 -32.79 13.02
N MET A 326 -3.08 -33.78 12.13
CA MET A 326 -2.54 -33.54 10.78
C MET A 326 -3.46 -32.64 9.96
N GLY A 327 -4.78 -32.79 10.13
CA GLY A 327 -5.77 -31.93 9.48
C GLY A 327 -5.73 -30.50 10.02
N VAL A 328 -5.48 -30.32 11.32
CA VAL A 328 -5.23 -29.00 11.92
C VAL A 328 -4.00 -28.36 11.30
N THR A 329 -2.85 -29.05 11.29
CA THR A 329 -1.60 -28.52 10.70
C THR A 329 -1.76 -28.17 9.23
N ALA A 330 -2.40 -29.03 8.44
CA ALA A 330 -2.65 -28.77 7.02
C ALA A 330 -3.52 -27.53 6.80
N MET A 331 -4.53 -27.32 7.67
CA MET A 331 -5.38 -26.15 7.60
C MET A 331 -4.68 -24.88 8.10
N VAL A 332 -3.84 -24.96 9.13
CA VAL A 332 -3.00 -23.84 9.59
C VAL A 332 -2.07 -23.40 8.46
N ASN A 333 -1.41 -24.34 7.80
CA ASN A 333 -0.53 -24.03 6.67
C ASN A 333 -1.32 -23.34 5.54
N PHE A 334 -2.51 -23.85 5.22
CA PHE A 334 -3.38 -23.24 4.22
C PHE A 334 -3.79 -21.79 4.58
N VAL A 335 -4.15 -21.53 5.84
CA VAL A 335 -4.54 -20.18 6.28
C VAL A 335 -3.32 -19.25 6.33
N CYS A 336 -2.14 -19.77 6.65
CA CYS A 336 -0.89 -18.99 6.57
C CYS A 336 -0.54 -18.64 5.14
N THR A 337 -0.49 -19.60 4.22
CA THR A 337 -0.03 -19.35 2.84
C THR A 337 -1.09 -18.70 1.96
N GLY A 338 -2.36 -18.90 2.26
CA GLY A 338 -3.46 -18.56 1.37
C GLY A 338 -3.59 -19.55 0.22
N THR A 339 -4.25 -19.11 -0.86
CA THR A 339 -4.47 -19.91 -2.08
C THR A 339 -3.90 -19.24 -3.30
N ASP A 340 -3.35 -20.03 -4.22
CA ASP A 340 -3.13 -19.62 -5.60
C ASP A 340 -4.17 -20.24 -6.53
N GLN A 341 -4.40 -19.61 -7.69
CA GLN A 341 -5.39 -20.09 -8.66
C GLN A 341 -4.97 -21.45 -9.24
N GLY A 342 -5.84 -22.44 -9.12
CA GLY A 342 -5.61 -23.80 -9.63
C GLY A 342 -4.75 -24.69 -8.72
N ALA A 343 -4.12 -24.13 -7.68
CA ALA A 343 -3.34 -24.90 -6.72
C ALA A 343 -4.23 -25.82 -5.87
N ARG A 344 -3.81 -27.06 -5.69
CA ARG A 344 -4.56 -28.01 -4.83
C ARG A 344 -4.35 -27.65 -3.36
N TYR A 345 -5.42 -27.75 -2.57
CA TYR A 345 -5.35 -27.73 -1.11
C TYR A 345 -6.29 -28.77 -0.51
N GLY A 346 -5.95 -29.27 0.68
CA GLY A 346 -6.70 -30.35 1.34
C GLY A 346 -6.95 -31.54 0.42
N ARG A 347 -8.08 -32.25 0.64
CA ARG A 347 -8.40 -33.47 -0.09
C ARG A 347 -8.73 -33.22 -1.57
N THR A 348 -9.64 -32.30 -1.86
CA THR A 348 -10.18 -32.07 -3.23
C THR A 348 -10.32 -30.59 -3.58
N GLY A 349 -9.67 -29.70 -2.83
CA GLY A 349 -9.84 -28.26 -2.96
C GLY A 349 -8.96 -27.71 -4.06
N MET A 350 -9.48 -26.72 -4.79
CA MET A 350 -8.74 -25.97 -5.79
C MET A 350 -8.77 -24.49 -5.42
N GLY A 351 -7.61 -23.89 -5.23
CA GLY A 351 -7.44 -22.50 -4.87
C GLY A 351 -7.93 -21.57 -5.98
N THR A 352 -8.40 -20.40 -5.56
CA THR A 352 -8.93 -19.37 -6.47
C THR A 352 -8.02 -18.15 -6.58
N GLY A 353 -6.94 -18.08 -5.79
CA GLY A 353 -6.16 -16.85 -5.65
C GLY A 353 -6.79 -15.81 -4.70
N ARG A 354 -7.93 -16.12 -4.07
CA ARG A 354 -8.73 -15.12 -3.34
C ARG A 354 -8.65 -15.21 -1.83
N MET A 355 -8.23 -16.36 -1.29
CA MET A 355 -7.97 -16.50 0.14
C MET A 355 -6.55 -16.00 0.41
N PRO A 356 -6.37 -14.86 1.11
CA PRO A 356 -5.05 -14.36 1.44
C PRO A 356 -4.31 -15.30 2.39
N GLY A 357 -2.99 -15.17 2.41
CA GLY A 357 -2.17 -15.69 3.49
C GLY A 357 -2.23 -14.76 4.70
N LEU A 358 -2.30 -15.31 5.91
CA LEU A 358 -2.42 -14.50 7.15
C LEU A 358 -1.24 -14.65 8.11
N CYS A 359 -0.33 -15.59 7.86
CA CYS A 359 0.86 -15.84 8.64
C CYS A 359 1.94 -16.49 7.76
N ILE A 360 3.14 -16.64 8.29
CA ILE A 360 4.20 -17.39 7.61
C ILE A 360 4.17 -18.84 8.09
N VAL A 361 4.36 -19.77 7.16
CA VAL A 361 4.65 -21.17 7.51
C VAL A 361 6.15 -21.31 7.77
N PRO A 362 6.57 -22.08 8.80
CA PRO A 362 7.97 -22.39 9.00
C PRO A 362 8.58 -22.98 7.73
N ALA A 363 9.84 -22.63 7.44
CA ALA A 363 10.57 -23.25 6.34
C ALA A 363 10.54 -24.78 6.49
N ILE A 364 9.90 -25.46 5.56
CA ILE A 364 10.02 -26.91 5.46
C ILE A 364 11.35 -27.14 4.75
N GLU A 365 12.38 -27.61 5.48
CA GLU A 365 13.53 -28.23 4.82
C GLU A 365 12.99 -29.37 3.96
N ALA A 366 13.15 -29.25 2.64
CA ALA A 366 12.64 -30.23 1.70
C ALA A 366 13.35 -31.58 1.92
N HIS A 367 12.69 -32.52 2.59
CA HIS A 367 13.05 -33.92 2.49
C HIS A 367 12.56 -34.44 1.12
N THR A 368 13.49 -34.65 0.20
CA THR A 368 13.27 -34.99 -1.22
C THR A 368 12.81 -36.42 -1.48
N ASP A 369 12.11 -37.07 -0.53
CA ASP A 369 11.75 -38.48 -0.62
C ASP A 369 10.25 -38.70 -0.41
N SER A 370 9.40 -38.09 -1.23
CA SER A 370 8.08 -38.64 -1.58
C SER A 370 7.46 -37.90 -2.76
N ASN A 371 6.73 -38.61 -3.59
CA ASN A 371 5.90 -38.09 -4.69
C ASN A 371 4.68 -37.28 -4.18
N GLU A 372 4.81 -36.52 -3.09
CA GLU A 372 3.82 -35.55 -2.65
C GLU A 372 4.25 -34.16 -3.10
N VAL A 373 3.34 -33.48 -3.81
CA VAL A 373 3.48 -32.07 -4.19
C VAL A 373 3.58 -31.26 -2.89
N SER A 374 4.80 -30.88 -2.53
CA SER A 374 5.03 -29.91 -1.46
C SER A 374 4.44 -28.57 -1.90
N VAL A 375 3.68 -27.97 -0.99
CA VAL A 375 3.20 -26.59 -1.12
C VAL A 375 4.43 -25.73 -1.37
N THR A 376 4.54 -25.08 -2.53
CA THR A 376 5.47 -23.96 -2.69
C THR A 376 4.91 -22.84 -1.81
N PRO A 377 5.47 -22.60 -0.62
CA PRO A 377 4.93 -21.58 0.25
C PRO A 377 5.12 -20.24 -0.44
N ARG A 378 4.17 -19.32 -0.24
CA ARG A 378 4.56 -17.92 -0.14
C ARG A 378 5.58 -17.84 0.97
N ASP A 379 6.84 -17.70 0.56
CA ASP A 379 8.05 -17.43 1.31
C ASP A 379 8.08 -18.01 2.74
N ALA A 380 8.69 -19.18 2.86
CA ALA A 380 9.23 -19.64 4.13
C ALA A 380 10.15 -18.56 4.73
N GLY A 381 9.87 -18.12 5.96
CA GLY A 381 10.59 -17.01 6.61
C GLY A 381 10.50 -17.04 8.14
N THR A 382 11.03 -16.03 8.82
CA THR A 382 10.93 -15.91 10.29
C THR A 382 9.63 -15.19 10.70
N ALA A 383 9.21 -15.32 11.97
CA ALA A 383 8.02 -14.63 12.48
C ALA A 383 8.15 -13.08 12.41
N GLU A 384 9.39 -12.59 12.40
CA GLU A 384 9.78 -11.17 12.26
C GLU A 384 9.65 -10.68 10.80
N ASP A 385 9.61 -11.59 9.82
CA ASP A 385 9.41 -11.31 8.39
C ASP A 385 7.92 -11.41 7.95
N GLY A 386 6.99 -11.68 8.88
CA GLY A 386 5.76 -12.43 8.56
C GLY A 386 4.39 -11.73 8.53
N GLY A 387 3.33 -12.49 8.23
CA GLY A 387 1.95 -11.99 8.05
C GLY A 387 1.31 -11.37 9.30
N MET A 388 0.02 -11.00 9.17
CA MET A 388 -0.74 -10.28 10.20
C MET A 388 -0.93 -11.01 11.53
N PHE A 389 -0.89 -12.35 11.54
CA PHE A 389 -1.07 -13.17 12.73
C PHE A 389 0.17 -14.03 13.01
N THR A 390 0.33 -14.39 14.27
CA THR A 390 1.23 -15.48 14.67
C THR A 390 0.62 -16.84 14.31
N GLN A 391 1.45 -17.87 14.16
CA GLN A 391 0.97 -19.23 13.89
C GLN A 391 0.08 -19.78 15.02
N ALA A 392 0.32 -19.36 16.27
CA ALA A 392 -0.51 -19.72 17.43
C ALA A 392 -1.93 -19.14 17.31
N GLN A 393 -2.04 -17.85 16.96
CA GLN A 393 -3.34 -17.22 16.69
C GLN A 393 -4.08 -17.91 15.55
N VAL A 394 -3.39 -18.23 14.45
CA VAL A 394 -4.01 -18.98 13.34
C VAL A 394 -4.42 -20.39 13.75
N THR A 395 -3.65 -21.05 14.62
CA THR A 395 -4.05 -22.36 15.18
C THR A 395 -5.34 -22.24 15.98
N ALA A 396 -5.48 -21.24 16.86
CA ALA A 396 -6.71 -20.99 17.60
C ALA A 396 -7.92 -20.73 16.66
N ILE A 397 -7.73 -19.93 15.61
CA ILE A 397 -8.76 -19.71 14.57
C ILE A 397 -9.14 -21.04 13.92
N VAL A 398 -8.17 -21.85 13.51
CA VAL A 398 -8.41 -23.15 12.86
C VAL A 398 -9.17 -24.10 13.78
N GLU A 399 -8.82 -24.19 15.05
CA GLU A 399 -9.54 -25.01 16.03
C GLU A 399 -10.99 -24.55 16.18
N TYR A 400 -11.24 -23.25 16.28
CA TYR A 400 -12.59 -22.71 16.30
C TYR A 400 -13.35 -23.03 15.01
N VAL A 401 -12.77 -22.79 13.84
CA VAL A 401 -13.41 -23.07 12.55
C VAL A 401 -13.73 -24.56 12.39
N ARG A 402 -12.85 -25.45 12.83
CA ARG A 402 -13.11 -26.89 12.82
C ARG A 402 -14.22 -27.30 13.79
N SER A 403 -14.46 -26.54 14.85
CA SER A 403 -15.59 -26.71 15.77
C SER A 403 -16.93 -26.26 15.16
N LEU A 404 -16.90 -25.37 14.15
CA LEU A 404 -18.10 -24.98 13.39
C LEU A 404 -18.57 -26.07 12.44
N ALA A 405 -17.67 -27.00 12.07
CA ALA A 405 -17.97 -28.07 11.13
C ALA A 405 -19.03 -29.02 11.68
N ARG A 406 -19.93 -29.45 10.80
CA ARG A 406 -21.08 -30.28 11.12
C ARG A 406 -21.18 -31.51 10.22
#